data_AF-A0A016TY88-F1
#
_entry.id   AF-A0A016TY88-F1
#
_cell.length_a   1.000
_cell.length_b   1.000
_cell.length_c   1.000
_cell.angle_alpha   90.00
_cell.angle_beta   90.00
_cell.angle_gamma   90.00
#
_symmetry.space_group_name_H-M   'P 1'
#
loop_
_entity.id
_entity.type
_entity.pdbx_description
1 polymer ?
#
loop_
_entity_poly.entity_id
_entity_poly.type
_entity_poly.pdbx_seq_one_letter_code
_entity_poly.pdbx_strand_id
1 'polypeptide(L)'
;MKCLISHNLLLFSTTNVAWKSEDGKDESGEKPDQLPKQQGWISKLLTGQQMDPSGWQKQSHSSLLSTSEHIYEFATHNYRPGEKEKYLDAFGKYKQEVNNKLPSVALIGSWTVSYGRTRDQAIHLWRHTNGYKDVDSSIQMHSSAGAVSAADAEVAKLCGRRKNIIVKSFSYWREPEQRPPSHVYDLRSYVLTPGSMIEWATAWAKGITFRRDANQDVGGFFAQV
;
A
#
# COMPACT_ATOMS: atom_id res chain seq x y z
N MET A 1 14.27 16.88 1.87
CA MET A 1 15.35 17.08 2.86
C MET A 1 15.79 15.72 3.37
N LYS A 2 17.11 15.49 3.42
CA LYS A 2 17.77 14.19 3.57
C LYS A 2 17.60 13.64 5.00
N CYS A 3 17.39 12.33 5.15
CA CYS A 3 17.59 11.61 6.40
C CYS A 3 18.61 10.48 6.17
N LEU A 4 19.74 10.57 6.87
CA LEU A 4 20.81 9.57 6.91
C LEU A 4 20.39 8.44 7.86
N ILE A 5 20.63 7.18 7.47
CA ILE A 5 20.63 6.05 8.40
C ILE A 5 22.03 5.43 8.40
N SER A 6 22.54 5.19 9.61
CA SER A 6 23.82 4.54 9.90
C SER A 6 23.68 3.01 9.92
N HIS A 7 24.56 2.35 9.15
CA HIS A 7 25.04 0.97 9.07
C HIS A 7 24.37 -0.17 9.88
N ASN A 8 24.05 -1.27 9.17
CA ASN A 8 24.87 -2.49 9.23
C ASN A 8 24.74 -3.33 7.95
N LEU A 9 25.90 -3.74 7.42
CA LEU A 9 26.09 -4.55 6.21
C LEU A 9 25.43 -5.92 6.34
N LEU A 10 24.79 -6.38 5.26
CA LEU A 10 24.90 -7.75 4.74
C LEU A 10 24.43 -7.72 3.27
N LEU A 11 25.39 -7.81 2.35
CA LEU A 11 25.23 -7.92 0.89
C LEU A 11 24.94 -9.37 0.49
N PHE A 12 24.02 -9.58 -0.46
CA PHE A 12 24.02 -10.65 -1.48
C PHE A 12 23.18 -10.12 -2.67
N SER A 13 23.76 -9.56 -3.74
CA SER A 13 24.41 -10.14 -4.94
C SER A 13 23.51 -10.90 -5.92
N THR A 14 23.25 -10.22 -7.06
CA THR A 14 23.20 -10.65 -8.48
C THR A 14 22.32 -11.83 -8.92
N THR A 15 21.49 -11.62 -9.95
CA THR A 15 21.87 -11.82 -11.38
C THR A 15 20.86 -11.16 -12.33
N ASN A 16 21.39 -10.41 -13.30
CA ASN A 16 20.72 -10.01 -14.54
C ASN A 16 20.74 -11.18 -15.53
N VAL A 17 19.68 -11.34 -16.32
CA VAL A 17 19.76 -11.96 -17.65
C VAL A 17 19.01 -11.09 -18.63
N ALA A 18 19.77 -10.48 -19.53
CA ALA A 18 19.29 -9.78 -20.71
C ALA A 18 19.12 -10.80 -21.85
N TRP A 19 18.00 -10.72 -22.58
CA TRP A 19 17.84 -11.38 -23.86
C TRP A 19 17.60 -10.34 -24.95
N LYS A 20 18.47 -10.38 -25.95
CA LYS A 20 18.38 -9.65 -27.21
C LYS A 20 18.05 -10.70 -28.28
N SER A 21 17.15 -10.39 -29.21
CA SER A 21 16.93 -11.20 -30.42
C SER A 21 16.57 -10.27 -31.57
N GLU A 22 17.17 -10.56 -32.71
CA GLU A 22 17.35 -9.73 -33.89
C GLU A 22 16.14 -9.71 -34.84
N ASP A 23 16.21 -8.73 -35.74
CA ASP A 23 15.26 -8.38 -36.78
C ASP A 23 15.02 -9.46 -37.85
N GLY A 24 13.78 -9.56 -38.31
CA GLY A 24 13.38 -10.24 -39.54
C GLY A 24 12.18 -9.52 -40.16
N LYS A 25 12.43 -8.82 -41.28
CA LYS A 25 11.43 -8.15 -42.13
C LYS A 25 10.69 -9.20 -42.98
N ASP A 26 9.38 -9.06 -43.08
CA ASP A 26 8.61 -9.28 -44.31
C ASP A 26 7.39 -8.34 -44.33
N GLU A 27 7.24 -7.60 -45.42
CA GLU A 27 6.17 -6.65 -45.69
C GLU A 27 5.05 -7.30 -46.51
N SER A 28 3.81 -7.21 -46.05
CA SER A 28 2.63 -7.18 -46.93
C SER A 28 1.54 -6.34 -46.27
N GLY A 29 1.15 -5.26 -46.94
CA GLY A 29 0.29 -4.22 -46.38
C GLY A 29 -1.18 -4.61 -46.24
N GLU A 30 -1.75 -4.21 -45.10
CA GLU A 30 -3.18 -4.05 -44.87
C GLU A 30 -3.41 -2.82 -43.99
N LYS A 31 -4.43 -2.02 -44.33
CA LYS A 31 -4.78 -0.75 -43.65
C LYS A 31 -5.13 -1.00 -42.18
N PRO A 32 -4.66 -0.19 -41.22
CA PRO A 32 -4.99 -0.42 -39.82
C PRO A 32 -6.43 0.04 -39.56
N ASP A 33 -7.31 -0.93 -39.42
CA ASP A 33 -8.57 -0.76 -38.72
C ASP A 33 -8.22 -0.36 -37.27
N GLN A 34 -8.67 0.81 -36.84
CA GLN A 34 -8.32 1.34 -35.53
C GLN A 34 -8.91 0.43 -34.45
N LEU A 35 -8.08 -0.45 -33.90
CA LEU A 35 -8.34 -1.10 -32.61
C LEU A 35 -8.82 -0.03 -31.63
N PRO A 36 -9.96 -0.23 -30.95
CA PRO A 36 -10.48 0.77 -30.02
C PRO A 36 -9.39 1.01 -28.98
N LYS A 37 -8.83 2.23 -28.99
CA LYS A 37 -7.83 2.67 -28.01
C LYS A 37 -8.32 2.21 -26.66
N GLN A 38 -7.57 1.33 -25.99
CA GLN A 38 -7.83 0.95 -24.61
C GLN A 38 -7.98 2.24 -23.81
N GLN A 39 -9.21 2.63 -23.51
CA GLN A 39 -9.48 3.82 -22.74
C GLN A 39 -8.86 3.60 -21.37
N GLY A 40 -7.77 4.33 -21.12
CA GLY A 40 -7.06 4.29 -19.85
C GLY A 40 -8.04 4.59 -18.72
N TRP A 41 -7.88 3.95 -17.58
CA TRP A 41 -8.74 4.16 -16.42
C TRP A 41 -8.84 5.67 -16.03
N ILE A 42 -7.82 6.49 -16.32
CA ILE A 42 -7.86 7.96 -16.19
C ILE A 42 -8.96 8.57 -17.06
N SER A 43 -9.10 8.12 -18.31
CA SER A 43 -10.19 8.60 -19.17
C SER A 43 -11.52 8.14 -18.61
N LYS A 44 -11.65 6.91 -18.12
CA LYS A 44 -12.90 6.42 -17.48
C LYS A 44 -13.29 7.23 -16.24
N LEU A 45 -12.31 7.64 -15.42
CA LEU A 45 -12.53 8.53 -14.27
C LEU A 45 -12.92 9.95 -14.72
N LEU A 46 -12.30 10.48 -15.77
CA LEU A 46 -12.50 11.86 -16.26
C LEU A 46 -13.76 12.05 -17.12
N THR A 47 -14.12 11.06 -17.92
CA THR A 47 -15.27 11.13 -18.86
C THR A 47 -16.52 10.48 -18.29
N GLY A 48 -16.43 9.88 -17.10
CA GLY A 48 -17.47 9.01 -16.57
C GLY A 48 -17.53 7.71 -17.36
N GLN A 49 -17.87 6.61 -16.67
CA GLN A 49 -18.09 5.34 -17.33
C GLN A 49 -19.38 5.48 -18.16
N GLN A 50 -19.32 5.37 -19.49
CA GLN A 50 -20.53 5.28 -20.33
C GLN A 50 -21.30 4.02 -19.93
N MET A 51 -22.34 4.17 -19.11
CA MET A 51 -23.13 3.06 -18.57
C MET A 51 -24.63 3.41 -18.64
N ASP A 52 -25.41 2.38 -18.93
CA ASP A 52 -26.87 2.38 -19.00
C ASP A 52 -27.50 3.07 -17.77
N PRO A 53 -28.46 4.01 -17.96
CA PRO A 53 -29.23 4.65 -16.89
C PRO A 53 -29.78 3.71 -15.80
N SER A 54 -29.99 2.42 -16.10
CA SER A 54 -30.45 1.41 -15.13
C SER A 54 -29.39 0.99 -14.09
N GLY A 55 -28.11 1.30 -14.33
CA GLY A 55 -26.96 0.88 -13.51
C GLY A 55 -26.52 1.85 -12.41
N TRP A 56 -27.05 3.09 -12.39
CA TRP A 56 -26.66 4.14 -11.43
C TRP A 56 -26.84 3.74 -9.97
N GLN A 57 -27.76 2.81 -9.68
CA GLN A 57 -28.16 2.47 -8.32
C GLN A 57 -27.28 1.41 -7.62
N LYS A 58 -26.27 0.83 -8.28
CA LYS A 58 -25.65 -0.43 -7.79
C LYS A 58 -24.13 -0.42 -7.53
N GLN A 59 -23.41 0.68 -7.78
CA GLN A 59 -21.97 0.72 -7.49
C GLN A 59 -21.67 1.71 -6.36
N SER A 60 -21.04 1.19 -5.28
CA SER A 60 -20.50 2.05 -4.22
C SER A 60 -19.44 2.99 -4.80
N HIS A 61 -19.44 4.27 -4.40
CA HIS A 61 -18.46 5.29 -4.81
C HIS A 61 -17.00 4.82 -4.68
N SER A 62 -16.71 3.93 -3.73
CA SER A 62 -15.37 3.36 -3.52
C SER A 62 -14.93 2.41 -4.62
N SER A 63 -15.87 1.77 -5.32
CA SER A 63 -15.60 0.84 -6.44
C SER A 63 -15.09 1.56 -7.69
N LEU A 64 -15.45 2.84 -7.84
CA LEU A 64 -14.93 3.69 -8.93
C LEU A 64 -13.45 4.06 -8.72
N LEU A 65 -13.00 4.11 -7.46
CA LEU A 65 -11.67 4.56 -7.07
C LEU A 65 -10.69 3.43 -6.82
N SER A 66 -11.18 2.21 -6.56
CA SER A 66 -10.35 1.03 -6.30
C SER A 66 -10.89 -0.18 -7.06
N THR A 67 -10.02 -0.82 -7.82
CA THR A 67 -10.31 -2.05 -8.59
C THR A 67 -9.71 -3.30 -7.95
N SER A 68 -9.00 -3.15 -6.84
CA SER A 68 -8.38 -4.26 -6.12
C SER A 68 -9.32 -4.80 -5.04
N GLU A 69 -9.33 -6.13 -4.90
CA GLU A 69 -9.96 -6.84 -3.78
C GLU A 69 -9.11 -6.80 -2.51
N HIS A 70 -7.85 -6.35 -2.62
CA HIS A 70 -6.97 -6.23 -1.47
C HIS A 70 -7.48 -5.13 -0.54
N ILE A 71 -7.44 -5.45 0.75
CA ILE A 71 -7.65 -4.47 1.82
C ILE A 71 -6.30 -4.17 2.44
N TYR A 72 -6.04 -2.91 2.73
CA TYR A 72 -4.82 -2.47 3.37
C TYR A 72 -5.10 -1.95 4.77
N GLU A 73 -4.09 -2.03 5.62
CA GLU A 73 -4.17 -1.53 6.99
C GLU A 73 -2.93 -0.70 7.31
N PHE A 74 -3.15 0.54 7.73
CA PHE A 74 -2.11 1.33 8.39
C PHE A 74 -2.20 1.11 9.89
N ALA A 75 -1.16 0.50 10.47
CA ALA A 75 -0.96 0.40 11.91
C ALA A 75 0.11 1.39 12.35
N THR A 76 -0.28 2.39 13.14
CA THR A 76 0.60 3.37 13.78
C THR A 76 0.79 3.01 15.24
N HIS A 77 2.04 2.74 15.63
CA HIS A 77 2.41 2.45 17.01
C HIS A 77 3.32 3.55 17.53
N ASN A 78 2.92 4.20 18.62
CA ASN A 78 3.77 5.09 19.39
C ASN A 78 4.38 4.28 20.52
N TYR A 79 5.61 3.83 20.34
CA TYR A 79 6.35 3.14 21.40
C TYR A 79 6.81 4.14 22.46
N ARG A 80 7.10 3.64 23.67
CA ARG A 80 7.55 4.48 24.78
C ARG A 80 8.96 5.05 24.47
N PRO A 81 9.26 6.30 24.84
CA PRO A 81 10.60 6.87 24.64
C PRO A 81 11.70 6.00 25.27
N GLY A 82 12.80 5.79 24.54
CA GLY A 82 13.91 4.93 24.99
C GLY A 82 13.70 3.42 24.82
N GLU A 83 12.53 2.97 24.36
CA GLU A 83 12.20 1.54 24.21
C GLU A 83 12.22 1.08 22.74
N LYS A 84 12.83 1.85 21.83
CA LYS A 84 12.80 1.59 20.38
C LYS A 84 13.29 0.18 20.04
N GLU A 85 14.46 -0.21 20.54
CA GLU A 85 15.11 -1.48 20.20
C GLU A 85 14.28 -2.67 20.70
N LYS A 86 13.77 -2.60 21.94
CA LYS A 86 12.87 -3.61 22.51
C LYS A 86 11.57 -3.71 21.73
N TYR A 87 11.01 -2.57 21.32
CA TYR A 87 9.81 -2.53 20.50
C TYR A 87 10.03 -3.20 19.14
N LEU A 88 11.16 -2.92 18.47
CA LEU A 88 11.48 -3.52 17.17
C LEU A 88 11.69 -5.03 17.28
N ASP A 89 12.34 -5.51 18.34
CA ASP A 89 12.47 -6.95 18.61
C ASP A 89 11.10 -7.63 18.85
N ALA A 90 10.28 -7.05 19.73
CA ALA A 90 8.93 -7.55 19.99
C ALA A 90 8.06 -7.55 18.73
N PHE A 91 8.11 -6.48 17.93
CA PHE A 91 7.38 -6.39 16.68
C PHE A 91 7.88 -7.40 15.63
N GLY A 92 9.19 -7.67 15.60
CA GLY A 92 9.76 -8.72 14.75
C GLY A 92 9.20 -10.10 15.07
N LYS A 93 9.06 -10.44 16.35
CA LYS A 93 8.43 -11.69 16.82
C LYS A 93 6.94 -11.73 16.47
N TYR A 94 6.23 -10.64 16.72
CA TYR A 94 4.82 -10.53 16.33
C TYR A 94 4.61 -10.72 14.82
N LYS A 95 5.44 -10.10 13.98
CA LYS A 95 5.42 -10.30 12.52
C LYS A 95 5.62 -11.77 12.16
N GLN A 96 6.54 -12.49 12.81
CA GLN A 96 6.75 -13.91 12.54
C GLN A 96 5.49 -14.73 12.85
N GLU A 97 4.83 -14.47 13.98
CA GLU A 97 3.57 -15.15 14.32
C GLU A 97 2.45 -14.84 13.34
N VAL A 98 2.30 -13.58 12.90
CA VAL A 98 1.34 -13.19 11.86
C VAL A 98 1.64 -13.93 10.56
N ASN A 99 2.88 -13.93 10.08
CA ASN A 99 3.27 -14.65 8.85
C ASN A 99 2.96 -16.15 8.93
N ASN A 100 3.15 -16.76 10.10
CA ASN A 100 2.91 -18.20 10.30
C ASN A 100 1.41 -18.54 10.36
N LYS A 101 0.59 -17.68 10.95
CA LYS A 101 -0.83 -17.95 11.21
C LYS A 101 -1.78 -17.35 10.18
N LEU A 102 -1.36 -16.30 9.49
CA LEU A 102 -2.13 -15.53 8.52
C LEU A 102 -1.31 -15.34 7.24
N PRO A 103 -1.04 -16.41 6.46
CA PRO A 103 -0.13 -16.37 5.31
C PRO A 103 -0.61 -15.46 4.16
N SER A 104 -1.91 -15.14 4.12
CA SER A 104 -2.50 -14.18 3.17
C SER A 104 -2.39 -12.71 3.62
N VAL A 105 -1.96 -12.47 4.86
CA VAL A 105 -1.73 -11.14 5.43
C VAL A 105 -0.24 -10.82 5.38
N ALA A 106 0.13 -9.84 4.56
CA ALA A 106 1.53 -9.51 4.29
C ALA A 106 1.91 -8.12 4.81
N LEU A 107 3.03 -8.02 5.51
CA LEU A 107 3.64 -6.73 5.86
C LEU A 107 4.34 -6.16 4.62
N ILE A 108 3.74 -5.15 3.98
CA ILE A 108 4.26 -4.53 2.77
C ILE A 108 5.28 -3.43 3.07
N GLY A 109 5.17 -2.81 4.24
CA GLY A 109 6.19 -1.88 4.69
C GLY A 109 6.13 -1.59 6.18
N SER A 110 7.28 -1.26 6.74
CA SER A 110 7.47 -0.99 8.16
C SER A 110 8.55 0.07 8.30
N TRP A 111 8.20 1.19 8.92
CA TRP A 111 9.04 2.38 8.97
C TRP A 111 9.05 2.97 10.37
N THR A 112 10.22 3.41 10.83
CA THR A 112 10.33 4.28 12.00
C THR A 112 10.33 5.75 11.59
N VAL A 113 9.65 6.60 12.34
CA VAL A 113 9.50 8.02 12.02
C VAL A 113 10.71 8.82 12.48
N SER A 114 11.38 9.50 11.55
CA SER A 114 12.49 10.42 11.87
C SER A 114 12.05 11.88 12.01
N TYR A 115 11.04 12.28 11.24
CA TYR A 115 10.47 13.64 11.26
C TYR A 115 8.95 13.54 11.29
N GLY A 116 8.34 14.13 12.31
CA GLY A 116 6.90 14.06 12.55
C GLY A 116 6.56 14.58 13.94
N ARG A 117 5.35 14.28 14.42
CA ARG A 117 4.90 14.71 15.77
C ARG A 117 5.76 14.11 16.89
N THR A 118 6.28 12.90 16.70
CA THR A 118 7.24 12.25 17.60
C THR A 118 8.19 11.36 16.79
N ARG A 119 9.40 11.13 17.31
CA ARG A 119 10.38 10.17 16.78
C ARG A 119 10.17 8.76 17.35
N ASP A 120 9.37 8.64 18.39
CA ASP A 120 9.03 7.37 19.05
C ASP A 120 7.78 6.75 18.40
N GLN A 121 7.83 6.56 17.09
CA GLN A 121 6.70 6.07 16.30
C GLN A 121 7.17 5.14 15.19
N ALA A 122 6.42 4.07 15.00
CA ALA A 122 6.51 3.19 13.85
C ALA A 122 5.18 3.17 13.09
N ILE A 123 5.27 3.03 11.78
CA ILE A 123 4.14 2.92 10.87
C ILE A 123 4.33 1.64 10.07
N HIS A 124 3.28 0.83 10.00
CA HIS A 124 3.25 -0.42 9.28
C HIS A 124 2.11 -0.41 8.28
N LEU A 125 2.37 -0.91 7.08
CA LEU A 125 1.37 -1.13 6.05
C LEU A 125 1.22 -2.64 5.85
N TRP A 126 0.05 -3.16 6.20
CA TRP A 126 -0.33 -4.54 5.96
C TRP A 126 -1.26 -4.64 4.75
N ARG A 127 -1.16 -5.75 4.02
CA ARG A 127 -2.05 -6.12 2.92
C ARG A 127 -2.76 -7.42 3.28
N HIS A 128 -4.09 -7.37 3.25
CA HIS A 128 -5.03 -8.47 3.39
C HIS A 128 -5.42 -8.92 1.97
N THR A 129 -4.82 -10.00 1.49
CA THR A 129 -4.89 -10.42 0.08
C THR A 129 -6.30 -10.86 -0.32
N ASN A 130 -6.99 -11.57 0.56
CA ASN A 130 -8.37 -12.05 0.36
C ASN A 130 -9.42 -11.05 0.87
N GLY A 131 -9.08 -9.77 0.92
CA GLY A 131 -9.96 -8.68 1.33
C GLY A 131 -10.47 -8.83 2.76
N TYR A 132 -11.76 -8.56 2.98
CA TYR A 132 -12.35 -8.57 4.33
C TYR A 132 -12.34 -9.93 5.03
N LYS A 133 -12.25 -11.06 4.31
CA LYS A 133 -12.10 -12.38 4.95
C LYS A 133 -10.81 -12.51 5.76
N ASP A 134 -9.73 -11.94 5.24
CA ASP A 134 -8.45 -11.89 5.95
C ASP A 134 -8.52 -10.90 7.12
N VAL A 135 -9.25 -9.79 6.98
CA VAL A 135 -9.51 -8.84 8.08
C VAL A 135 -10.24 -9.53 9.23
N ASP A 136 -11.31 -10.26 8.94
CA ASP A 136 -12.07 -11.01 9.95
C ASP A 136 -11.21 -12.08 10.63
N SER A 137 -10.41 -12.80 9.84
CA SER A 137 -9.46 -13.79 10.36
C SER A 137 -8.41 -13.15 11.27
N SER A 138 -7.90 -11.97 10.90
CA SER A 138 -6.97 -11.20 11.73
C SER A 138 -7.62 -10.78 13.05
N ILE A 139 -8.84 -10.24 13.03
CA ILE A 139 -9.59 -9.86 14.24
C ILE A 139 -9.76 -11.07 15.17
N GLN A 140 -10.16 -12.23 14.62
CA GLN A 140 -10.33 -13.45 15.39
C GLN A 140 -9.03 -13.93 16.03
N MET A 141 -7.91 -13.91 15.28
CA MET A 141 -6.59 -14.32 15.77
C MET A 141 -6.06 -13.42 16.88
N HIS A 142 -6.37 -12.12 16.85
CA HIS A 142 -5.99 -11.20 17.92
C HIS A 142 -6.92 -11.27 19.14
N SER A 143 -8.18 -11.67 18.95
CA SER A 143 -9.18 -11.77 20.03
C SER A 143 -9.14 -13.12 20.77
N SER A 144 -8.55 -14.15 20.16
CA SER A 144 -8.44 -15.50 20.74
C SER A 144 -7.08 -15.71 21.40
N ALA A 145 -7.04 -16.44 22.52
CA ALA A 145 -5.78 -16.80 23.16
C ALA A 145 -4.93 -17.66 22.21
N GLY A 146 -3.70 -17.21 21.91
CA GLY A 146 -2.81 -17.88 20.97
C GLY A 146 -1.50 -17.12 20.78
N ALA A 147 -0.64 -17.62 19.90
CA ALA A 147 0.69 -17.04 19.69
C ALA A 147 0.66 -15.61 19.13
N VAL A 148 -0.28 -15.32 18.21
CA VAL A 148 -0.45 -13.97 17.63
C VAL A 148 -0.89 -12.97 18.69
N SER A 149 -1.94 -13.28 19.46
CA SER A 149 -2.44 -12.37 20.52
C SER A 149 -1.43 -12.20 21.66
N ALA A 150 -0.70 -13.27 22.03
CA ALA A 150 0.38 -13.18 23.01
C ALA A 150 1.53 -12.27 22.52
N ALA A 151 1.97 -12.43 21.26
CA ALA A 151 3.01 -11.58 20.70
C ALA A 151 2.54 -10.12 20.53
N ASP A 152 1.29 -9.88 20.13
CA ASP A 152 0.72 -8.53 20.07
C ASP A 152 0.68 -7.87 21.46
N ALA A 153 0.37 -8.64 22.51
CA ALA A 153 0.37 -8.13 23.89
C ALA A 153 1.77 -7.66 24.34
N GLU A 154 2.84 -8.34 23.92
CA GLU A 154 4.22 -7.88 24.20
C GLU A 154 4.53 -6.56 23.47
N VAL A 155 4.12 -6.42 22.21
CA VAL A 155 4.22 -5.15 21.48
C VAL A 155 3.42 -4.06 22.17
N ALA A 156 2.21 -4.36 22.64
CA ALA A 156 1.30 -3.43 23.28
C ALA A 156 1.86 -2.85 24.58
N LYS A 157 2.54 -3.65 25.41
CA LYS A 157 3.18 -3.20 26.66
C LYS A 157 4.19 -2.07 26.41
N LEU A 158 4.89 -2.14 25.28
CA LEU A 158 5.89 -1.17 24.85
C LEU A 158 5.30 0.06 24.15
N CYS A 159 3.99 0.08 23.88
CA CYS A 159 3.29 1.19 23.25
C CYS A 159 2.56 2.07 24.26
N GLY A 160 2.64 3.40 24.07
CA GLY A 160 1.76 4.36 24.74
C GLY A 160 0.44 4.58 23.99
N ARG A 161 0.46 4.44 22.65
CA ARG A 161 -0.75 4.55 21.80
C ARG A 161 -0.58 3.67 20.56
N ARG A 162 -1.67 3.03 20.14
CA ARG A 162 -1.78 2.33 18.84
C ARG A 162 -3.00 2.86 18.09
N LYS A 163 -2.93 2.89 16.76
CA LYS A 163 -4.03 3.29 15.87
C LYS A 163 -3.96 2.45 14.61
N ASN A 164 -5.06 1.79 14.26
CA ASN A 164 -5.17 1.00 13.05
C ASN A 164 -6.27 1.61 12.17
N ILE A 165 -6.03 1.70 10.87
CA ILE A 165 -7.01 2.20 9.89
C ILE A 165 -7.03 1.26 8.70
N ILE A 166 -8.20 0.74 8.38
CA ILE A 166 -8.44 -0.03 7.16
C ILE A 166 -8.68 0.92 5.99
N VAL A 167 -8.02 0.67 4.87
CA VAL A 167 -8.04 1.51 3.66
C VAL A 167 -8.04 0.66 2.39
N LYS A 168 -8.50 1.23 1.28
CA LYS A 168 -8.34 0.68 -0.07
C LYS A 168 -7.27 1.46 -0.82
N SER A 169 -6.58 0.81 -1.76
CA SER A 169 -5.67 1.51 -2.66
C SER A 169 -6.46 2.20 -3.78
N PHE A 170 -6.00 3.37 -4.19
CA PHE A 170 -6.44 3.97 -5.45
C PHE A 170 -5.96 3.12 -6.63
N SER A 171 -6.83 2.84 -7.59
CA SER A 171 -6.55 1.97 -8.75
C SER A 171 -5.42 2.45 -9.66
N TYR A 172 -5.02 3.71 -9.50
CA TYR A 172 -4.03 4.37 -10.34
C TYR A 172 -2.65 4.55 -9.76
N TRP A 173 -2.56 4.29 -8.47
CA TRP A 173 -1.29 3.96 -7.88
C TRP A 173 -0.94 2.53 -8.26
N ARG A 174 0.35 2.27 -8.44
CA ARG A 174 0.82 0.90 -8.51
C ARG A 174 0.57 0.22 -7.17
N GLU A 175 0.48 -1.10 -7.21
CA GLU A 175 0.45 -1.87 -5.99
C GLU A 175 1.73 -1.59 -5.19
N PRO A 176 1.64 -1.31 -3.88
CA PRO A 176 2.82 -1.03 -3.08
C PRO A 176 3.72 -2.26 -3.01
N GLU A 177 5.00 -2.05 -3.29
CA GLU A 177 6.04 -3.09 -3.23
C GLU A 177 7.05 -2.76 -2.12
N GLN A 178 7.61 -3.82 -1.51
CA GLN A 178 8.74 -3.68 -0.61
C GLN A 178 9.96 -3.15 -1.39
N ARG A 179 10.59 -2.09 -0.90
CA ARG A 179 11.82 -1.56 -1.47
C ARG A 179 13.00 -1.77 -0.51
N PRO A 180 14.25 -1.66 -0.99
CA PRO A 180 15.42 -1.74 -0.13
C PRO A 180 15.38 -0.79 1.08
N PRO A 181 16.02 -1.13 2.21
CA PRO A 181 15.96 -0.33 3.45
C PRO A 181 16.56 1.08 3.35
N SER A 182 17.25 1.41 2.27
CA SER A 182 17.90 2.71 2.05
C SER A 182 16.95 3.83 1.63
N HIS A 183 15.68 3.52 1.31
CA HIS A 183 14.72 4.51 0.88
C HIS A 183 14.09 5.30 2.04
N VAL A 184 13.92 6.60 1.83
CA VAL A 184 13.18 7.49 2.72
C VAL A 184 11.79 7.73 2.14
N TYR A 185 10.77 7.69 3.00
CA TYR A 185 9.37 7.84 2.62
C TYR A 185 8.78 9.10 3.24
N ASP A 186 7.88 9.73 2.50
CA ASP A 186 7.07 10.85 2.95
C ASP A 186 5.61 10.38 3.04
N LEU A 187 5.07 10.31 4.27
CA LEU A 187 3.68 9.94 4.50
C LEU A 187 2.84 11.20 4.65
N ARG A 188 1.86 11.37 3.77
CA ARG A 188 0.91 12.49 3.79
C ARG A 188 -0.49 11.99 4.10
N SER A 189 -1.17 12.69 5.00
CA SER A 189 -2.57 12.44 5.35
C SER A 189 -3.41 13.67 5.02
N TYR A 190 -4.51 13.47 4.31
CA TYR A 190 -5.43 14.53 3.90
C TYR A 190 -6.79 14.27 4.53
N VAL A 191 -7.38 15.28 5.16
CA VAL A 191 -8.79 15.28 5.55
C VAL A 191 -9.54 16.02 4.45
N LEU A 192 -10.42 15.30 3.76
CA LEU A 192 -11.16 15.84 2.62
C LEU A 192 -12.54 16.30 3.05
N THR A 193 -13.01 17.38 2.43
CA THR A 193 -14.41 17.79 2.52
C THR A 193 -15.31 16.68 1.97
N PRO A 194 -16.46 16.37 2.59
CA PRO A 194 -17.41 15.41 2.04
C PRO A 194 -17.73 15.71 0.56
N GLY A 195 -17.70 14.68 -0.28
CA GLY A 195 -17.94 14.79 -1.73
C GLY A 195 -16.72 15.16 -2.58
N SER A 196 -15.59 15.61 -2.01
CA SER A 196 -14.43 16.05 -2.81
C SER A 196 -13.41 14.95 -3.14
N MET A 197 -13.65 13.70 -2.73
CA MET A 197 -12.72 12.59 -2.92
C MET A 197 -12.40 12.32 -4.40
N ILE A 198 -13.40 12.39 -5.29
CA ILE A 198 -13.23 12.14 -6.72
C ILE A 198 -12.38 13.23 -7.38
N GLU A 199 -12.66 14.50 -7.06
CA GLU A 199 -11.90 15.64 -7.58
C GLU A 199 -10.45 15.57 -7.10
N TRP A 200 -10.25 15.32 -5.81
CA TRP A 200 -8.92 15.13 -5.23
C TRP A 200 -8.17 13.97 -5.90
N ALA A 201 -8.84 12.83 -6.10
CA ALA A 201 -8.25 11.66 -6.74
C ALA A 201 -7.85 11.95 -8.20
N THR A 202 -8.71 12.68 -8.93
CA THR A 202 -8.48 13.09 -10.31
C THR A 202 -7.28 14.02 -10.45
N ALA A 203 -7.12 14.99 -9.54
CA ALA A 203 -5.96 15.87 -9.52
C ALA A 203 -4.66 15.07 -9.29
N TRP A 204 -4.68 14.14 -8.32
CA TRP A 204 -3.53 13.28 -8.03
C TRP A 204 -3.19 12.29 -9.15
N ALA A 205 -4.19 11.76 -9.84
CA ALA A 205 -4.00 10.86 -10.97
C ALA A 205 -3.14 11.46 -12.07
N LYS A 206 -3.28 12.77 -12.32
CA LYS A 206 -2.41 13.50 -13.26
C LYS A 206 -1.02 13.69 -12.66
N GLY A 207 -0.95 14.18 -11.42
CA GLY A 207 0.32 14.49 -10.76
C GLY A 207 1.24 13.28 -10.51
N ILE A 208 0.66 12.09 -10.28
CA ILE A 208 1.46 10.88 -9.96
C ILE A 208 2.26 10.38 -11.17
N THR A 209 1.82 10.69 -12.39
CA THR A 209 2.55 10.31 -13.62
C THR A 209 3.97 10.89 -13.62
N PHE A 210 4.12 12.18 -13.27
CA PHE A 210 5.43 12.84 -13.18
C PHE A 210 6.32 12.27 -12.07
N ARG A 211 5.73 11.70 -11.01
CA ARG A 211 6.48 11.09 -9.90
C ARG A 211 6.94 9.68 -10.22
N ARG A 212 6.21 8.98 -11.09
CA ARG A 212 6.54 7.63 -11.54
C ARG A 212 7.86 7.57 -12.29
N ASP A 213 8.14 8.57 -13.12
CA ASP A 213 9.40 8.66 -13.87
C ASP A 213 10.62 8.73 -12.93
N ALA A 214 10.44 9.26 -11.72
CA ALA A 214 11.45 9.31 -10.68
C ALA A 214 11.39 8.13 -9.67
N ASN A 215 10.57 7.10 -9.94
CA ASN A 215 10.31 5.97 -9.04
C ASN A 215 9.79 6.41 -7.65
N GLN A 216 8.96 7.45 -7.59
CA GLN A 216 8.41 8.00 -6.34
C GLN A 216 6.95 7.60 -6.08
N ASP A 217 6.34 6.78 -6.95
CA ASP A 217 4.99 6.24 -6.76
C ASP A 217 5.02 4.95 -5.92
N VAL A 218 5.00 5.11 -4.60
CA VAL A 218 4.92 4.02 -3.60
C VAL A 218 3.49 3.47 -3.42
N GLY A 219 2.55 4.29 -2.95
CA GLY A 219 1.16 3.88 -2.74
C GLY A 219 0.26 5.07 -2.37
N GLY A 220 -1.02 4.97 -2.74
CA GLY A 220 -2.04 5.95 -2.41
C GLY A 220 -3.30 5.23 -1.93
N PHE A 221 -3.83 5.67 -0.79
CA PHE A 221 -4.89 4.96 -0.09
C PHE A 221 -6.00 5.91 0.38
N PHE A 222 -7.20 5.37 0.52
CA PHE A 222 -8.35 6.07 1.09
C PHE A 222 -9.12 5.16 2.05
N ALA A 223 -9.66 5.76 3.12
CA ALA A 223 -10.63 5.07 3.97
C ALA A 223 -11.99 5.08 3.26
N GLN A 224 -12.68 3.95 3.30
CA GLN A 224 -14.04 3.84 2.79
C GLN A 224 -15.02 4.45 3.81
N VAL A 225 -16.08 5.09 3.31
CA VAL A 225 -17.22 5.58 4.09
C VAL A 225 -18.31 4.51 4.08
#